data_AF-A0A4R5Q538-F1
#
_entry.id   AF-A0A4R5Q538-F1
#
_cell.length_a   1.000
_cell.length_b   1.000
_cell.length_c   1.000
_cell.angle_alpha   90.00
_cell.angle_beta   90.00
_cell.angle_gamma   90.00
#
_symmetry.space_group_name_H-M   'P 1'
#
loop_
_entity.id
_entity.type
_entity.pdbx_description
1 polymer ?
#
loop_
_entity_poly.entity_id
_entity_poly.type
_entity_poly.pdbx_seq_one_letter_code
_entity_poly.pdbx_strand_id
1 'polypeptide(L)'
;MSESPETPPPQASSAASAPPARNSPLSPPAPKRLDPAAVMIGVGGVVLLLAVWWLLTTPRATSDASIDPARVAQLEQRLGALEGVRGELGTLGGRLQALAPIEGRVQALETKPAPAMPDLRPLEGQVASLAERAAVAERAAAQATDRAAANERRLQGIEQKPAFDPAAVAPRAAFDALGNRVEAQAARIQQLDTDLGRRLQEAAKADEQREQAAQQAMQKTLQEMKSSDEEREKSARQEAEKRLKALEDQLGQRIAAVETAQKQMKELEDRTARLAAIDRLRGALTAGQPLGEGLAKVDQPPQALARFAQSAPPTEASLRLSFEDAAKAARAASDAAMQPDGSKAGVVDSALSRLGGLVTVRRGEQVVWGDAAEAEIERARRALEAGDLEMSLTHIGKLPPPARAAMQSWADQARSLIAARAALRQLAAG
;
A
#
# COMPACT_ATOMS: atom_id res chain seq x y z
N MET A 1 12.09 -3.68 -48.17
CA MET A 1 11.80 -2.35 -48.71
C MET A 1 12.06 -1.35 -47.60
N SER A 2 13.21 -0.66 -47.73
CA SER A 2 13.60 0.66 -47.20
C SER A 2 13.53 0.90 -45.67
N GLU A 3 14.63 1.06 -44.92
CA GLU A 3 15.61 2.19 -44.90
C GLU A 3 14.88 3.54 -44.71
N SER A 4 15.16 4.44 -43.75
CA SER A 4 16.40 4.80 -43.06
C SER A 4 16.15 5.71 -41.82
N PRO A 5 17.17 5.94 -40.96
CA PRO A 5 17.13 6.78 -39.75
C PRO A 5 17.58 8.24 -39.99
N GLU A 6 17.19 9.16 -39.11
CA GLU A 6 17.51 10.59 -39.20
C GLU A 6 18.55 11.01 -38.15
N THR A 7 19.67 11.55 -38.63
CA THR A 7 20.79 12.12 -37.85
C THR A 7 21.06 13.53 -38.41
N PRO A 8 21.22 14.58 -37.60
CA PRO A 8 21.65 15.89 -38.09
C PRO A 8 23.18 16.10 -38.01
N PRO A 9 23.76 16.89 -38.93
CA PRO A 9 25.21 17.06 -39.11
C PRO A 9 25.84 18.23 -38.33
N PRO A 10 27.18 18.27 -38.19
CA PRO A 10 27.93 19.42 -37.71
C PRO A 10 28.31 20.37 -38.87
N GLN A 11 28.22 21.68 -38.65
CA GLN A 11 28.80 22.69 -39.56
C GLN A 11 30.10 23.25 -38.98
N ALA A 12 31.16 23.10 -39.78
CA ALA A 12 32.42 23.82 -39.69
C ALA A 12 32.53 24.75 -40.91
N SER A 13 33.14 25.93 -40.75
CA SER A 13 33.91 26.71 -41.75
C SER A 13 34.26 28.07 -41.13
N SER A 14 35.54 28.46 -40.97
CA SER A 14 36.45 29.05 -41.98
C SER A 14 35.98 30.47 -42.37
N ALA A 15 36.76 31.56 -42.50
CA ALA A 15 38.19 31.82 -42.65
C ALA A 15 38.45 33.35 -42.41
N ALA A 16 39.70 33.80 -42.21
CA ALA A 16 40.47 34.68 -43.13
C ALA A 16 40.81 36.10 -42.55
N SER A 17 42.12 36.40 -42.37
CA SER A 17 42.92 37.43 -43.09
C SER A 17 42.79 38.88 -42.54
N ALA A 18 43.77 39.79 -42.37
CA ALA A 18 45.21 39.95 -42.65
C ALA A 18 45.73 41.23 -41.86
N PRO A 19 46.96 41.78 -42.07
CA PRO A 19 47.81 42.47 -41.05
C PRO A 19 47.80 44.04 -41.18
N PRO A 20 48.57 44.89 -40.41
CA PRO A 20 50.04 45.04 -40.55
C PRO A 20 50.88 45.61 -39.35
N ALA A 21 52.21 45.51 -39.52
CA ALA A 21 53.25 46.51 -39.20
C ALA A 21 53.82 46.75 -37.77
N ARG A 22 55.15 46.54 -37.73
CA ARG A 22 56.24 47.47 -37.31
C ARG A 22 56.90 47.31 -35.93
N ASN A 23 58.25 47.24 -36.04
CA ASN A 23 59.31 47.72 -35.14
C ASN A 23 59.97 46.70 -34.18
N SER A 24 61.18 46.28 -34.59
CA SER A 24 62.33 45.88 -33.76
C SER A 24 62.77 47.01 -32.79
N PRO A 25 63.76 46.86 -31.87
CA PRO A 25 64.65 45.71 -31.58
C PRO A 25 64.93 45.43 -30.06
N LEU A 26 65.64 44.31 -29.82
CA LEU A 26 66.51 43.99 -28.67
C LEU A 26 65.90 43.89 -27.25
N SER A 27 65.92 42.69 -26.67
CA SER A 27 65.71 42.45 -25.24
C SER A 27 66.59 41.28 -24.72
N PRO A 28 66.94 41.31 -23.42
CA PRO A 28 68.09 40.64 -22.80
C PRO A 28 67.75 39.19 -22.33
N PRO A 29 68.67 38.41 -21.70
CA PRO A 29 68.61 36.95 -21.72
C PRO A 29 67.44 36.37 -20.93
N ALA A 30 66.91 35.28 -21.47
CA ALA A 30 65.68 34.60 -21.05
C ALA A 30 65.68 34.18 -19.57
N PRO A 31 64.65 34.56 -18.78
CA PRO A 31 64.37 33.89 -17.52
C PRO A 31 63.73 32.52 -17.79
N LYS A 32 64.23 31.49 -17.10
CA LYS A 32 63.68 30.13 -17.10
C LYS A 32 62.18 30.21 -16.79
N ARG A 33 61.36 29.84 -17.77
CA ARG A 33 59.91 29.70 -17.58
C ARG A 33 59.68 28.52 -16.65
N LEU A 34 59.24 28.82 -15.43
CA LEU A 34 58.64 27.84 -14.55
C LEU A 34 57.36 27.33 -15.22
N ASP A 35 57.28 26.02 -15.36
CA ASP A 35 56.13 25.33 -15.92
C ASP A 35 54.87 25.68 -15.10
N PRO A 36 53.82 26.29 -15.68
CA PRO A 36 52.61 26.67 -14.96
C PRO A 36 51.93 25.49 -14.26
N ALA A 37 52.16 24.25 -14.72
CA ALA A 37 51.69 23.05 -14.04
C ALA A 37 52.39 22.83 -12.68
N ALA A 38 53.69 23.13 -12.58
CA ALA A 38 54.45 22.98 -11.34
C ALA A 38 54.05 24.03 -10.28
N VAL A 39 53.65 25.23 -10.72
CA VAL A 39 53.14 26.28 -9.83
C VAL A 39 51.78 25.89 -9.24
N MET A 40 50.88 25.28 -10.04
CA MET A 40 49.59 24.80 -9.55
C MET A 40 49.72 23.64 -8.55
N ILE A 41 50.66 22.73 -8.77
CA ILE A 41 50.95 21.62 -7.82
C ILE A 41 51.56 22.17 -6.52
N GLY A 42 52.45 23.17 -6.62
CA GLY A 42 53.04 23.83 -5.45
C GLY A 42 51.99 24.55 -4.59
N VAL A 43 51.07 25.30 -5.22
CA VAL A 43 49.98 25.97 -4.51
C VAL A 43 49.02 24.96 -3.87
N GLY A 44 48.68 23.87 -4.58
CA GLY A 44 47.90 22.77 -4.02
C GLY A 44 48.55 22.12 -2.79
N GLY A 45 49.86 21.90 -2.83
CA GLY A 45 50.62 21.35 -1.70
C GLY A 45 50.64 22.27 -0.48
N VAL A 46 50.77 23.58 -0.69
CA VAL A 46 50.76 24.57 0.41
C VAL A 46 49.38 24.68 1.06
N VAL A 47 48.30 24.65 0.28
CA VAL A 47 46.93 24.64 0.83
C VAL A 47 46.67 23.37 1.63
N LEU A 48 47.15 22.22 1.16
CA LEU A 48 46.98 20.93 1.85
C LEU A 48 47.80 20.89 3.15
N LEU A 49 49.01 21.44 3.15
CA LEU A 49 49.81 21.59 4.38
C LEU A 49 49.18 22.58 5.37
N LEU A 50 48.61 23.70 4.89
CA LEU A 50 47.86 24.64 5.73
C LEU A 50 46.60 23.99 6.31
N ALA A 51 45.88 23.18 5.54
CA ALA A 51 44.70 22.45 6.01
C ALA A 51 45.07 21.38 7.05
N VAL A 52 46.15 20.63 6.84
CA VAL A 52 46.66 19.64 7.81
C VAL A 52 47.18 20.32 9.07
N TRP A 53 47.90 21.44 8.93
CA TRP A 53 48.37 22.24 10.06
C TRP A 53 47.21 22.85 10.85
N TRP A 54 46.19 23.36 10.17
CA TRP A 54 44.95 23.85 10.79
C TRP A 54 44.20 22.71 11.51
N LEU A 55 44.14 21.51 10.94
CA LEU A 55 43.53 20.34 11.58
C LEU A 55 44.30 19.85 12.83
N LEU A 56 45.61 20.10 12.91
CA LEU A 56 46.48 19.75 14.04
C LEU A 56 46.52 20.84 15.12
N THR A 57 46.38 22.12 14.75
CA THR A 57 46.46 23.27 15.68
C THR A 57 45.11 23.76 16.18
N THR A 58 44.01 23.45 15.49
CA THR A 58 42.68 23.70 16.04
C THR A 58 42.45 22.68 17.16
N PRO A 59 42.28 23.11 18.43
CA PRO A 59 41.95 22.20 19.50
C PRO A 59 40.67 21.48 19.10
N ARG A 60 40.77 20.17 18.83
CA ARG A 60 39.59 19.33 18.71
C ARG A 60 38.86 19.53 20.02
N ALA A 61 37.71 20.18 19.96
CA ALA A 61 36.72 20.01 21.00
C ALA A 61 36.53 18.50 21.07
N THR A 62 37.11 17.88 22.09
CA THR A 62 36.57 16.67 22.67
C THR A 62 35.16 17.07 23.07
N SER A 63 34.24 17.00 22.11
CA SER A 63 32.86 16.75 22.41
C SER A 63 32.91 15.42 23.13
N ASP A 64 33.02 15.47 24.46
CA ASP A 64 32.39 14.48 25.30
C ASP A 64 31.01 14.31 24.70
N ALA A 65 30.85 13.20 23.97
CA ALA A 65 29.60 12.78 23.41
C ALA A 65 28.75 12.37 24.61
N SER A 66 28.24 13.36 25.35
CA SER A 66 26.94 13.24 25.95
C SER A 66 26.03 12.95 24.77
N ILE A 67 25.80 11.66 24.54
CA ILE A 67 24.81 11.14 23.63
C ILE A 67 23.53 11.90 23.98
N ASP A 68 23.20 12.88 23.13
CA ASP A 68 22.03 13.72 23.34
C ASP A 68 20.82 12.78 23.31
N PRO A 69 20.12 12.58 24.44
CA PRO A 69 19.03 11.62 24.52
C PRO A 69 17.94 11.95 23.50
N ALA A 70 17.84 13.21 23.07
CA ALA A 70 16.93 13.63 22.01
C ALA A 70 17.32 13.05 20.64
N ARG A 71 18.62 12.96 20.31
CA ARG A 71 19.08 12.32 19.06
C ARG A 71 18.90 10.81 19.09
N VAL A 72 19.08 10.17 20.25
CA VAL A 72 18.80 8.74 20.40
C VAL A 72 17.31 8.46 20.25
N ALA A 73 16.46 9.25 20.92
CA ALA A 73 15.01 9.14 20.76
C ALA A 73 14.57 9.35 19.31
N GLN A 74 15.19 10.30 18.59
CA GLN A 74 14.90 10.54 17.17
C GLN A 74 15.39 9.40 16.26
N LEU A 75 16.50 8.75 16.60
CA LEU A 75 17.00 7.56 15.89
C LEU A 75 16.13 6.33 16.17
N GLU A 76 15.67 6.14 17.41
CA GLU A 76 14.71 5.10 17.79
C GLU A 76 13.36 5.29 17.08
N GLN A 77 12.90 6.54 16.97
CA GLN A 77 11.66 6.86 16.25
C GLN A 77 11.79 6.61 14.74
N ARG A 78 12.97 6.86 14.15
CA ARG A 78 13.26 6.50 12.75
C ARG A 78 13.39 4.99 12.55
N LEU A 79 13.94 4.27 13.51
CA LEU A 79 14.02 2.80 13.49
C LEU A 79 12.62 2.18 13.59
N GLY A 80 11.77 2.69 14.46
CA GLY A 80 10.36 2.25 14.56
C GLY A 80 9.55 2.54 13.29
N ALA A 81 9.80 3.67 12.62
CA ALA A 81 9.19 3.95 11.32
C ALA A 81 9.65 2.96 10.23
N LEU A 82 10.93 2.58 10.22
CA LEU A 82 11.47 1.57 9.30
C LEU A 82 10.95 0.16 9.60
N GLU A 83 10.74 -0.19 10.87
CA GLU A 83 10.09 -1.44 11.28
C GLU A 83 8.61 -1.48 10.90
N GLY A 84 7.91 -0.33 10.95
CA GLY A 84 6.56 -0.18 10.41
C GLY A 84 6.49 -0.49 8.91
N VAL A 85 7.42 0.07 8.12
CA VAL A 85 7.53 -0.22 6.67
C VAL A 85 7.84 -1.70 6.42
N ARG A 86 8.65 -2.33 7.28
CA ARG A 86 8.94 -3.77 7.20
C ARG A 86 7.71 -4.63 7.53
N GLY A 87 6.86 -4.16 8.45
CA GLY A 87 5.55 -4.74 8.74
C GLY A 87 4.60 -4.63 7.55
N GLU A 88 4.51 -3.47 6.91
CA GLU A 88 3.70 -3.27 5.70
C GLU A 88 4.17 -4.16 4.54
N LEU A 89 5.48 -4.29 4.32
CA LEU A 89 6.06 -5.23 3.35
C LEU A 89 5.71 -6.69 3.69
N GLY A 90 5.67 -7.04 4.98
CA GLY A 90 5.19 -8.34 5.44
C GLY A 90 3.71 -8.59 5.11
N THR A 91 2.85 -7.57 5.26
CA THR A 91 1.43 -7.68 4.89
C THR A 91 1.20 -7.76 3.37
N LEU A 92 2.01 -7.06 2.58
CA LEU A 92 2.04 -7.18 1.12
C LEU A 92 2.53 -8.56 0.67
N GLY A 93 3.58 -9.09 1.31
CA GLY A 93 4.04 -10.46 1.11
C GLY A 93 2.95 -11.49 1.44
N GLY A 94 2.22 -11.29 2.54
CA GLY A 94 1.06 -12.12 2.90
C GLY A 94 -0.08 -12.04 1.89
N ARG A 95 -0.35 -10.85 1.32
CA ARG A 95 -1.35 -10.67 0.24
C ARG A 95 -0.93 -11.34 -1.07
N LEU A 96 0.35 -11.31 -1.42
CA LEU A 96 0.89 -12.04 -2.56
C LEU A 96 0.83 -13.55 -2.34
N GLN A 97 1.13 -14.03 -1.13
CA GLN A 97 0.96 -15.44 -0.77
C GLN A 97 -0.52 -15.88 -0.82
N ALA A 98 -1.45 -14.97 -0.51
CA ALA A 98 -2.89 -15.22 -0.61
C ALA A 98 -3.40 -15.22 -2.07
N LEU A 99 -2.64 -14.66 -3.02
CA LEU A 99 -2.91 -14.73 -4.46
C LEU A 99 -2.36 -16.00 -5.12
N ALA A 100 -1.34 -16.65 -4.54
CA ALA A 100 -0.82 -17.93 -5.01
C ALA A 100 -1.89 -19.04 -5.21
N PRO A 101 -2.89 -19.23 -4.34
CA PRO A 101 -3.96 -20.20 -4.59
C PRO A 101 -4.90 -19.79 -5.74
N ILE A 102 -5.02 -18.49 -6.06
CA ILE A 102 -5.82 -18.03 -7.20
C ILE A 102 -5.06 -18.32 -8.50
N GLU A 103 -3.76 -18.08 -8.52
CA GLU A 103 -2.89 -18.40 -9.65
C GLU A 103 -2.86 -19.92 -9.91
N GLY A 104 -2.78 -20.73 -8.85
CA GLY A 104 -2.94 -22.18 -8.93
C GLY A 104 -4.33 -22.62 -9.42
N ARG A 105 -5.41 -21.89 -9.11
CA ARG A 105 -6.75 -22.16 -9.63
C ARG A 105 -6.91 -21.77 -11.10
N VAL A 106 -6.27 -20.68 -11.54
CA VAL A 106 -6.26 -20.27 -12.94
C VAL A 106 -5.46 -21.27 -13.78
N GLN A 107 -4.28 -21.68 -13.30
CA GLN A 107 -3.49 -22.71 -13.97
C GLN A 107 -4.18 -24.08 -13.95
N ALA A 108 -4.88 -24.43 -12.87
CA ALA A 108 -5.72 -25.63 -12.80
C ALA A 108 -6.95 -25.55 -13.72
N LEU A 109 -7.45 -24.35 -14.05
CA LEU A 109 -8.52 -24.14 -15.03
C LEU A 109 -8.02 -24.12 -16.47
N GLU A 110 -6.83 -23.57 -16.74
CA GLU A 110 -6.19 -23.58 -18.05
C GLU A 110 -5.69 -24.98 -18.44
N THR A 111 -5.21 -25.75 -17.47
CA THR A 111 -4.85 -27.17 -17.65
C THR A 111 -6.05 -28.10 -17.54
N LYS A 112 -7.24 -27.60 -17.16
CA LYS A 112 -8.46 -28.41 -17.12
C LYS A 112 -8.82 -28.76 -18.56
N PRO A 113 -8.74 -30.05 -18.96
CA PRO A 113 -9.18 -30.45 -20.28
C PRO A 113 -10.65 -30.06 -20.43
N ALA A 114 -11.04 -29.59 -21.62
CA ALA A 114 -12.43 -29.29 -21.95
C ALA A 114 -13.34 -30.40 -21.39
N PRO A 115 -14.50 -30.05 -20.78
CA PRO A 115 -15.38 -31.03 -20.15
C PRO A 115 -15.63 -32.16 -21.14
N ALA A 116 -15.19 -33.37 -20.78
CA ALA A 116 -15.37 -34.55 -21.60
C ALA A 116 -16.84 -34.61 -21.99
N MET A 117 -17.11 -34.63 -23.29
CA MET A 117 -18.48 -34.80 -23.79
C MET A 117 -19.09 -36.00 -23.06
N PRO A 118 -20.37 -35.93 -22.64
CA PRO A 118 -21.05 -37.02 -21.96
C PRO A 118 -20.76 -38.34 -22.67
N ASP A 119 -20.27 -39.33 -21.93
CA ASP A 119 -19.83 -40.61 -22.49
C ASP A 119 -21.00 -41.25 -23.25
N LEU A 120 -20.90 -41.31 -24.58
CA LEU A 120 -21.93 -41.87 -25.47
C LEU A 120 -21.80 -43.39 -25.60
N ARG A 121 -20.73 -43.99 -25.07
CA ARG A 121 -20.53 -45.46 -25.04
C ARG A 121 -21.72 -46.25 -24.50
N PRO A 122 -22.43 -45.85 -23.44
CA PRO A 122 -23.67 -46.53 -23.02
C PRO A 122 -24.79 -46.46 -24.06
N LEU A 123 -24.90 -45.35 -24.81
CA LEU A 123 -25.90 -45.22 -25.89
C LEU A 123 -25.51 -46.06 -27.10
N GLU A 124 -24.23 -46.12 -27.45
CA GLU A 124 -23.71 -47.02 -28.49
C GLU A 124 -23.95 -48.50 -28.14
N GLY A 125 -23.77 -48.88 -26.87
CA GLY A 125 -24.10 -50.21 -26.36
C GLY A 125 -25.60 -50.52 -26.46
N GLN A 126 -26.46 -49.55 -26.17
CA GLN A 126 -27.91 -49.71 -26.34
C GLN A 126 -28.30 -49.89 -27.81
N VAL A 127 -27.73 -49.12 -28.73
CA VAL A 127 -27.97 -49.23 -30.17
C VAL A 127 -27.48 -50.59 -30.70
N ALA A 128 -26.32 -51.07 -30.29
CA ALA A 128 -25.83 -52.40 -30.65
C ALA A 128 -26.78 -53.50 -30.16
N SER A 129 -27.28 -53.40 -28.92
CA SER A 129 -28.24 -54.37 -28.37
C SER A 129 -29.60 -54.37 -29.09
N LEU A 130 -30.00 -53.23 -29.67
CA LEU A 130 -31.23 -53.10 -30.45
C LEU A 130 -31.02 -53.69 -31.86
N ALA A 131 -29.87 -53.43 -32.47
CA ALA A 131 -29.52 -54.02 -33.76
C ALA A 131 -29.44 -55.55 -33.71
N GLU A 132 -28.88 -56.12 -32.63
CA GLU A 132 -28.84 -57.56 -32.44
C GLU A 132 -30.25 -58.17 -32.26
N ARG A 133 -31.11 -57.50 -31.48
CA ARG A 133 -32.52 -57.90 -31.34
C ARG A 133 -33.28 -57.85 -32.66
N ALA A 134 -33.05 -56.83 -33.48
CA ALA A 134 -33.65 -56.73 -34.81
C ALA A 134 -33.19 -57.88 -35.73
N ALA A 135 -31.90 -58.20 -35.74
CA ALA A 135 -31.36 -59.31 -36.53
C ALA A 135 -31.92 -60.68 -36.10
N VAL A 136 -32.14 -60.89 -34.80
CA VAL A 136 -32.79 -62.11 -34.29
C VAL A 136 -34.27 -62.18 -34.73
N ALA A 137 -34.99 -61.06 -34.69
CA ALA A 137 -36.37 -60.98 -35.15
C ALA A 137 -36.50 -61.27 -36.67
N GLU A 138 -35.60 -60.74 -37.50
CA GLU A 138 -35.57 -61.02 -38.94
C GLU A 138 -35.33 -62.51 -39.24
N ARG A 139 -34.40 -63.16 -38.53
CA ARG A 139 -34.17 -64.60 -38.68
C ARG A 139 -35.39 -65.43 -38.26
N ALA A 140 -36.07 -65.02 -37.18
CA ALA A 140 -37.29 -65.69 -36.74
C ALA A 140 -38.43 -65.54 -37.77
N ALA A 141 -38.55 -64.36 -38.39
CA ALA A 141 -39.51 -64.12 -39.46
C ALA A 141 -39.22 -64.99 -40.70
N ALA A 142 -37.96 -65.06 -41.13
CA ALA A 142 -37.55 -65.93 -42.25
C ALA A 142 -37.87 -67.42 -41.96
N GLN A 143 -37.57 -67.90 -40.76
CA GLN A 143 -37.92 -69.27 -40.35
C GLN A 143 -39.44 -69.51 -40.31
N ALA A 144 -40.25 -68.51 -39.95
CA ALA A 144 -41.69 -68.63 -39.99
C ALA A 144 -42.21 -68.73 -41.44
N THR A 145 -41.64 -67.96 -42.37
CA THR A 145 -41.96 -68.04 -43.80
C THR A 145 -41.60 -69.41 -44.38
N ASP A 146 -40.44 -69.96 -44.04
CA ASP A 146 -40.02 -71.30 -44.48
C ASP A 146 -40.96 -72.40 -43.97
N ARG A 147 -41.38 -72.31 -42.71
CA ARG A 147 -42.36 -73.23 -42.13
C ARG A 147 -43.72 -73.13 -42.80
N ALA A 148 -44.17 -71.91 -43.13
CA ALA A 148 -45.41 -71.68 -43.86
C ALA A 148 -45.35 -72.32 -45.26
N ALA A 149 -44.28 -72.08 -46.01
CA ALA A 149 -44.07 -72.68 -47.33
C ALA A 149 -43.97 -74.22 -47.27
N ALA A 150 -43.32 -74.77 -46.24
CA ALA A 150 -43.26 -76.21 -46.02
C ALA A 150 -44.65 -76.80 -45.73
N ASN A 151 -45.47 -76.13 -44.92
CA ASN A 151 -46.84 -76.54 -44.65
C ASN A 151 -47.72 -76.46 -45.91
N GLU A 152 -47.54 -75.45 -46.74
CA GLU A 152 -48.26 -75.31 -48.01
C GLU A 152 -47.95 -76.45 -48.98
N ARG A 153 -46.66 -76.84 -49.11
CA ARG A 153 -46.28 -78.03 -49.90
C ARG A 153 -46.88 -79.31 -49.34
N ARG A 154 -46.97 -79.43 -48.01
CA ARG A 154 -47.62 -80.59 -47.36
C ARG A 154 -49.13 -80.62 -47.64
N LEU A 155 -49.79 -79.46 -47.64
CA LEU A 155 -51.21 -79.33 -48.01
C LEU A 155 -51.44 -79.72 -49.47
N GLN A 156 -50.65 -79.20 -50.41
CA GLN A 156 -50.73 -79.57 -51.83
C GLN A 156 -50.47 -81.07 -52.06
N GLY A 157 -49.52 -81.66 -51.33
CA GLY A 157 -49.28 -83.11 -51.37
C GLY A 157 -50.44 -83.95 -50.83
N ILE A 158 -51.25 -83.39 -49.93
CA ILE A 158 -52.49 -84.03 -49.46
C ILE A 158 -53.61 -83.86 -50.50
N GLU A 159 -53.71 -82.71 -51.17
CA GLU A 159 -54.68 -82.46 -52.25
C GLU A 159 -54.43 -83.30 -53.51
N GLN A 160 -53.18 -83.65 -53.81
CA GLN A 160 -52.82 -84.52 -54.94
C GLN A 160 -52.95 -86.02 -54.64
N LYS A 161 -53.43 -86.41 -53.46
CA LYS A 161 -53.69 -87.84 -53.20
C LYS A 161 -54.80 -88.34 -54.14
N PRO A 162 -54.56 -89.42 -54.91
CA PRO A 162 -55.54 -89.95 -55.85
C PRO A 162 -56.84 -90.34 -55.14
N ALA A 163 -57.95 -90.15 -55.87
CA ALA A 163 -59.32 -90.38 -55.43
C ALA A 163 -59.46 -91.74 -54.73
N PHE A 164 -60.07 -91.69 -53.54
CA PHE A 164 -60.47 -92.83 -52.73
C PHE A 164 -61.16 -93.90 -53.61
N ASP A 165 -60.59 -95.11 -53.67
CA ASP A 165 -61.19 -96.25 -54.35
C ASP A 165 -62.35 -96.80 -53.50
N PRO A 166 -63.62 -96.63 -53.92
CA PRO A 166 -64.77 -97.07 -53.15
C PRO A 166 -64.96 -98.60 -53.18
N ALA A 167 -64.12 -99.37 -53.87
CA ALA A 167 -64.16 -100.84 -53.87
C ALA A 167 -63.29 -101.48 -52.78
N ALA A 168 -62.40 -100.72 -52.13
CA ALA A 168 -61.57 -101.17 -51.01
C ALA A 168 -62.16 -100.76 -49.65
N VAL A 169 -63.48 -100.89 -49.49
CA VAL A 169 -64.18 -100.59 -48.23
C VAL A 169 -63.67 -101.55 -47.17
N ALA A 170 -62.87 -101.02 -46.24
CA ALA A 170 -62.43 -101.76 -45.08
C ALA A 170 -63.67 -102.30 -44.32
N PRO A 171 -63.59 -103.53 -43.76
CA PRO A 171 -64.71 -104.16 -43.07
C PRO A 171 -65.26 -103.22 -41.99
N ARG A 172 -66.56 -103.31 -41.68
CA ARG A 172 -67.31 -102.44 -40.75
C ARG A 172 -66.55 -102.07 -39.46
N ALA A 173 -65.73 -103.00 -38.94
CA ALA A 173 -64.82 -102.80 -37.81
C ALA A 173 -63.78 -101.67 -37.98
N ALA A 174 -63.31 -101.38 -39.19
CA ALA A 174 -62.38 -100.28 -39.47
C ALA A 174 -63.05 -98.90 -39.42
N PHE A 175 -64.34 -98.82 -39.78
CA PHE A 175 -65.13 -97.60 -39.58
C PHE A 175 -65.41 -97.36 -38.10
N ASP A 176 -65.71 -98.42 -37.35
CA ASP A 176 -65.87 -98.32 -35.89
C ASP A 176 -64.56 -97.88 -35.21
N ALA A 177 -63.41 -98.39 -35.66
CA ALA A 177 -62.10 -97.95 -35.17
C ALA A 177 -61.78 -96.48 -35.52
N LEU A 178 -62.25 -95.99 -36.68
CA LEU A 178 -62.07 -94.60 -37.09
C LEU A 178 -63.02 -93.68 -36.32
N GLY A 179 -64.27 -94.10 -36.08
CA GLY A 179 -65.22 -93.42 -35.20
C GLY A 179 -64.65 -93.24 -33.79
N ASN A 180 -64.16 -94.32 -33.18
CA ASN A 180 -63.51 -94.28 -31.87
C ASN A 180 -62.28 -93.34 -31.85
N ARG A 181 -61.51 -93.28 -32.94
CA ARG A 181 -60.36 -92.37 -33.06
C ARG A 181 -60.79 -90.92 -33.19
N VAL A 182 -61.84 -90.63 -33.96
CA VAL A 182 -62.40 -89.28 -34.13
C VAL A 182 -62.97 -88.79 -32.80
N GLU A 183 -63.70 -89.64 -32.07
CA GLU A 183 -64.20 -89.31 -30.72
C GLU A 183 -63.05 -89.06 -29.74
N ALA A 184 -62.01 -89.90 -29.75
CA ALA A 184 -60.82 -89.68 -28.94
C ALA A 184 -60.08 -88.39 -29.31
N GLN A 185 -60.04 -88.02 -30.60
CA GLN A 185 -59.48 -86.74 -31.04
C GLN A 185 -60.36 -85.56 -30.62
N ALA A 186 -61.68 -85.65 -30.72
CA ALA A 186 -62.61 -84.63 -30.26
C ALA A 186 -62.45 -84.39 -28.75
N ALA A 187 -62.33 -85.46 -27.95
CA ALA A 187 -62.06 -85.37 -26.53
C ALA A 187 -60.71 -84.70 -26.23
N ARG A 188 -59.65 -85.02 -27.00
CA ARG A 188 -58.34 -84.35 -26.86
C ARG A 188 -58.39 -82.87 -27.22
N ILE A 189 -59.14 -82.49 -28.26
CA ILE A 189 -59.32 -81.08 -28.66
C ILE A 189 -60.04 -80.32 -27.54
N GLN A 190 -61.11 -80.88 -26.98
CA GLN A 190 -61.81 -80.28 -25.84
C GLN A 190 -60.89 -80.11 -24.62
N GLN A 191 -60.07 -81.13 -24.31
CA GLN A 191 -59.08 -81.03 -23.23
C GLN A 191 -58.04 -79.93 -23.50
N LEU A 192 -57.51 -79.83 -24.71
CA LEU A 192 -56.56 -78.78 -25.09
C LEU A 192 -57.19 -77.39 -24.98
N ASP A 193 -58.45 -77.23 -25.40
CA ASP A 193 -59.16 -75.95 -25.34
C ASP A 193 -59.38 -75.52 -23.88
N THR A 194 -59.73 -76.46 -23.00
CA THR A 194 -59.83 -76.19 -21.55
C THR A 194 -58.47 -75.84 -20.91
N ASP A 195 -57.37 -76.50 -21.30
CA ASP A 195 -56.03 -76.18 -20.81
C ASP A 195 -55.56 -74.79 -21.29
N LEU A 196 -55.80 -74.48 -22.56
CA LEU A 196 -55.50 -73.17 -23.14
C LEU A 196 -56.30 -72.06 -22.45
N GLY A 197 -57.59 -72.28 -22.20
CA GLY A 197 -58.43 -71.34 -21.44
C GLY A 197 -57.89 -71.07 -20.04
N ARG A 198 -57.42 -72.12 -19.33
CA ARG A 198 -56.81 -72.00 -18.01
C ARG A 198 -55.50 -71.20 -18.06
N ARG A 199 -54.60 -71.53 -18.99
CA ARG A 199 -53.31 -70.84 -19.16
C ARG A 199 -53.50 -69.37 -19.53
N LEU A 200 -54.47 -69.05 -20.38
CA LEU A 200 -54.78 -67.67 -20.75
C LEU A 200 -55.29 -66.87 -19.55
N GLN A 201 -56.14 -67.45 -18.71
CA GLN A 201 -56.59 -66.81 -17.48
C GLN A 201 -55.44 -66.60 -16.46
N GLU A 202 -54.55 -67.58 -16.33
CA GLU A 202 -53.37 -67.46 -15.47
C GLU A 202 -52.39 -66.39 -15.98
N ALA A 203 -52.16 -66.35 -17.30
CA ALA A 203 -51.35 -65.32 -17.93
C ALA A 203 -51.94 -63.92 -17.74
N ALA A 204 -53.26 -63.76 -17.96
CA ALA A 204 -53.94 -62.48 -17.75
C ALA A 204 -53.83 -61.98 -16.30
N LYS A 205 -53.98 -62.87 -15.32
CA LYS A 205 -53.79 -62.53 -13.89
C LYS A 205 -52.35 -62.17 -13.57
N ALA A 206 -51.38 -62.88 -14.16
CA ALA A 206 -49.97 -62.58 -13.98
C ALA A 206 -49.61 -61.20 -14.57
N ASP A 207 -50.19 -60.84 -15.71
CA ASP A 207 -49.97 -59.54 -16.34
C ASP A 207 -50.61 -58.40 -15.52
N GLU A 208 -51.84 -58.58 -15.02
CA GLU A 208 -52.49 -57.61 -14.12
C GLU A 208 -51.66 -57.36 -12.84
N GLN A 209 -51.10 -58.43 -12.26
CA GLN A 209 -50.21 -58.31 -11.10
C GLN A 209 -48.91 -57.57 -11.42
N ARG A 210 -48.32 -57.79 -12.61
CA ARG A 210 -47.13 -57.05 -13.06
C ARG A 210 -47.43 -55.59 -13.26
N GLU A 211 -48.58 -55.25 -13.82
CA GLU A 211 -49.00 -53.86 -14.01
C GLU A 211 -49.20 -53.16 -12.66
N GLN A 212 -49.88 -53.80 -11.70
CA GLN A 212 -50.05 -53.25 -10.36
C GLN A 212 -48.72 -53.08 -9.64
N ALA A 213 -47.82 -54.08 -9.73
CA ALA A 213 -46.47 -53.98 -9.16
C ALA A 213 -45.64 -52.86 -9.82
N ALA A 214 -45.74 -52.71 -11.15
CA ALA A 214 -45.08 -51.64 -11.89
C ALA A 214 -45.63 -50.25 -11.51
N GLN A 215 -46.95 -50.12 -11.35
CA GLN A 215 -47.58 -48.88 -10.89
C GLN A 215 -47.15 -48.52 -9.46
N GLN A 216 -47.12 -49.49 -8.55
CA GLN A 216 -46.64 -49.27 -7.17
C GLN A 216 -45.15 -48.88 -7.15
N ALA A 217 -44.31 -49.54 -7.95
CA ALA A 217 -42.91 -49.19 -8.09
C ALA A 217 -42.75 -47.75 -8.62
N MET A 218 -43.52 -47.36 -9.64
CA MET A 218 -43.49 -46.02 -10.20
C MET A 218 -43.94 -44.95 -9.18
N GLN A 219 -44.99 -45.22 -8.39
CA GLN A 219 -45.43 -44.32 -7.33
C GLN A 219 -44.37 -44.15 -6.24
N LYS A 220 -43.69 -45.24 -5.85
CA LYS A 220 -42.60 -45.21 -4.88
C LYS A 220 -41.42 -44.37 -5.38
N THR A 221 -41.00 -44.57 -6.64
CA THR A 221 -39.92 -43.78 -7.24
C THR A 221 -40.28 -42.30 -7.34
N LEU A 222 -41.52 -41.95 -7.66
CA LEU A 222 -41.99 -40.56 -7.66
C LEU A 222 -41.96 -39.94 -6.26
N GLN A 223 -42.30 -40.69 -5.21
CA GLN A 223 -42.22 -40.21 -3.83
C GLN A 223 -40.76 -40.01 -3.38
N GLU A 224 -39.88 -40.95 -3.69
CA GLU A 224 -38.44 -40.85 -3.38
C GLU A 224 -37.78 -39.67 -4.10
N MET A 225 -38.12 -39.44 -5.38
CA MET A 225 -37.64 -38.27 -6.11
C MET A 225 -38.12 -36.96 -5.48
N LYS A 226 -39.39 -36.86 -5.11
CA LYS A 226 -39.93 -35.66 -4.44
C LYS A 226 -39.23 -35.37 -3.12
N SER A 227 -39.02 -36.39 -2.28
CA SER A 227 -38.30 -36.19 -1.01
C SER A 227 -36.85 -35.77 -1.23
N SER A 228 -36.16 -36.38 -2.19
CA SER A 228 -34.79 -36.01 -2.56
C SER A 228 -34.71 -34.56 -3.05
N ASP A 229 -35.66 -34.12 -3.86
CA ASP A 229 -35.66 -32.76 -4.39
C ASP A 229 -36.00 -31.71 -3.32
N GLU A 230 -36.94 -32.01 -2.40
CA GLU A 230 -37.21 -31.16 -1.24
C GLU A 230 -36.00 -31.00 -0.32
N GLU A 231 -35.23 -32.07 -0.10
CA GLU A 231 -34.00 -32.01 0.70
C GLU A 231 -32.91 -31.19 0.00
N ARG A 232 -32.73 -31.39 -1.30
CA ARG A 232 -31.80 -30.59 -2.11
C ARG A 232 -32.17 -29.12 -2.07
N GLU A 233 -33.45 -28.78 -2.24
CA GLU A 233 -33.91 -27.41 -2.20
C GLU A 233 -33.69 -26.77 -0.81
N LYS A 234 -34.00 -27.49 0.28
CA LYS A 234 -33.73 -27.01 1.64
C LYS A 234 -32.24 -26.75 1.87
N SER A 235 -31.37 -27.67 1.43
CA SER A 235 -29.91 -27.50 1.56
C SER A 235 -29.38 -26.33 0.74
N ALA A 236 -29.87 -26.16 -0.49
CA ALA A 236 -29.51 -25.06 -1.37
C ALA A 236 -29.97 -23.70 -0.81
N ARG A 237 -31.18 -23.63 -0.24
CA ARG A 237 -31.70 -22.43 0.42
C ARG A 237 -30.85 -22.06 1.65
N GLN A 238 -30.52 -23.04 2.49
CA GLN A 238 -29.66 -22.80 3.66
C GLN A 238 -28.26 -22.33 3.28
N GLU A 239 -27.68 -22.87 2.21
CA GLU A 239 -26.39 -22.42 1.70
C GLU A 239 -26.47 -21.00 1.14
N ALA A 240 -27.53 -20.68 0.40
CA ALA A 240 -27.78 -19.33 -0.11
C ALA A 240 -27.92 -18.31 1.03
N GLU A 241 -28.67 -18.64 2.09
CA GLU A 241 -28.81 -17.80 3.28
C GLU A 241 -27.48 -17.59 4.01
N LYS A 242 -26.65 -18.65 4.14
CA LYS A 242 -25.30 -18.53 4.72
C LYS A 242 -24.41 -17.61 3.88
N ARG A 243 -24.46 -17.75 2.55
CA ARG A 243 -23.70 -16.88 1.63
C ARG A 243 -24.16 -15.43 1.70
N LEU A 244 -25.47 -15.19 1.80
CA LEU A 244 -26.01 -13.84 1.98
C LEU A 244 -25.53 -13.20 3.28
N LYS A 245 -25.61 -13.93 4.40
CA LYS A 245 -25.10 -13.44 5.69
C LYS A 245 -23.59 -13.16 5.66
N ALA A 246 -22.80 -14.05 5.07
CA ALA A 246 -21.37 -13.84 4.93
C ALA A 246 -21.03 -12.60 4.07
N LEU A 247 -21.79 -12.35 3.01
CA LEU A 247 -21.64 -11.16 2.18
C LEU A 247 -22.05 -9.88 2.94
N GLU A 248 -23.13 -9.95 3.73
CA GLU A 248 -23.58 -8.85 4.58
C GLU A 248 -22.53 -8.49 5.64
N ASP A 249 -21.99 -9.50 6.34
CA ASP A 249 -20.89 -9.31 7.30
C ASP A 249 -19.63 -8.73 6.64
N GLN A 250 -19.28 -9.22 5.44
CA GLN A 250 -18.15 -8.71 4.68
C GLN A 250 -18.36 -7.26 4.25
N LEU A 251 -19.58 -6.87 3.85
CA LEU A 251 -19.91 -5.49 3.52
C LEU A 251 -19.85 -4.59 4.77
N GLY A 252 -20.39 -5.05 5.90
CA GLY A 252 -20.30 -4.34 7.18
C GLY A 252 -18.86 -4.08 7.61
N GLN A 253 -17.99 -5.10 7.51
CA GLN A 253 -16.56 -4.95 7.79
C GLN A 253 -15.87 -3.97 6.85
N ARG A 254 -16.19 -4.01 5.54
CA ARG A 254 -15.61 -3.07 4.57
C ARG A 254 -16.03 -1.63 4.84
N ILE A 255 -17.28 -1.39 5.22
CA ILE A 255 -17.77 -0.06 5.60
C ILE A 255 -17.02 0.43 6.84
N ALA A 256 -16.91 -0.40 7.90
CA ALA A 256 -16.21 -0.01 9.12
C ALA A 256 -14.71 0.28 8.87
N ALA A 257 -14.07 -0.49 7.98
CA ALA A 257 -12.69 -0.26 7.57
C ALA A 257 -12.52 1.07 6.82
N VAL A 258 -13.45 1.40 5.91
CA VAL A 258 -13.45 2.68 5.18
C VAL A 258 -13.67 3.85 6.13
N GLU A 259 -14.61 3.75 7.07
CA GLU A 259 -14.84 4.79 8.08
C GLU A 259 -13.61 5.03 8.96
N THR A 260 -12.92 3.94 9.35
CA THR A 260 -11.68 4.04 10.14
C THR A 260 -10.56 4.70 9.33
N ALA A 261 -10.40 4.32 8.05
CA ALA A 261 -9.43 4.95 7.16
C ALA A 261 -9.73 6.45 6.92
N GLN A 262 -11.01 6.83 6.79
CA GLN A 262 -11.40 8.24 6.66
C GLN A 262 -11.07 9.04 7.93
N LYS A 263 -11.32 8.48 9.12
CA LYS A 263 -10.94 9.14 10.39
C LYS A 263 -9.42 9.34 10.49
N GLN A 264 -8.64 8.34 10.09
CA GLN A 264 -7.18 8.44 10.08
C GLN A 264 -6.66 9.48 9.09
N MET A 265 -7.23 9.54 7.88
CA MET A 265 -6.87 10.54 6.87
C MET A 265 -7.15 11.96 7.38
N LYS A 266 -8.34 12.18 7.98
CA LYS A 266 -8.68 13.48 8.56
C LYS A 266 -7.74 13.88 9.68
N GLU A 267 -7.36 12.95 10.55
CA GLU A 267 -6.41 13.23 11.62
C GLU A 267 -5.01 13.59 11.09
N LEU A 268 -4.55 12.92 10.02
CA LEU A 268 -3.29 13.27 9.35
C LEU A 268 -3.35 14.65 8.66
N GLU A 269 -4.48 14.96 8.02
CA GLU A 269 -4.73 16.28 7.43
C GLU A 269 -4.71 17.37 8.50
N ASP A 270 -5.39 17.17 9.62
CA ASP A 270 -5.44 18.11 10.75
C ASP A 270 -4.04 18.33 11.34
N ARG A 271 -3.25 17.26 11.54
CA ARG A 271 -1.84 17.35 11.98
C ARG A 271 -0.99 18.14 11.00
N THR A 272 -1.15 17.92 9.70
CA THR A 272 -0.39 18.62 8.65
C THR A 272 -0.78 20.10 8.57
N ALA A 273 -2.08 20.40 8.65
CA ALA A 273 -2.60 21.76 8.68
C ALA A 273 -2.08 22.53 9.90
N ARG A 274 -2.01 21.86 11.06
CA ARG A 274 -1.43 22.42 12.29
C ARG A 274 0.05 22.75 12.13
N LEU A 275 0.86 21.82 11.60
CA LEU A 275 2.28 22.07 11.34
C LEU A 275 2.48 23.26 10.39
N ALA A 276 1.69 23.32 9.30
CA ALA A 276 1.75 24.45 8.37
C ALA A 276 1.31 25.78 9.02
N ALA A 277 0.38 25.78 9.97
CA ALA A 277 0.01 26.97 10.73
C ALA A 277 1.16 27.43 11.65
N ILE A 278 1.84 26.49 12.32
CA ILE A 278 3.00 26.77 13.18
C ILE A 278 4.16 27.35 12.37
N ASP A 279 4.46 26.79 11.20
CA ASP A 279 5.52 27.29 10.32
C ASP A 279 5.25 28.72 9.85
N ARG A 280 3.98 29.04 9.51
CA ARG A 280 3.58 30.41 9.18
C ARG A 280 3.76 31.36 10.37
N LEU A 281 3.37 30.95 11.57
CA LEU A 281 3.56 31.75 12.79
C LEU A 281 5.04 31.99 13.09
N ARG A 282 5.90 30.98 12.89
CA ARG A 282 7.35 31.09 13.04
C ARG A 282 7.94 32.08 12.02
N GLY A 283 7.49 32.01 10.77
CA GLY A 283 7.87 32.95 9.72
C GLY A 283 7.48 34.38 10.08
N ALA A 284 6.22 34.60 10.48
CA ALA A 284 5.72 35.92 10.88
C ALA A 284 6.48 36.49 12.09
N LEU A 285 6.76 35.68 13.11
CA LEU A 285 7.54 36.10 14.29
C LEU A 285 8.97 36.52 13.89
N THR A 286 9.59 35.76 12.99
CA THR A 286 10.96 36.06 12.51
C THR A 286 10.98 37.33 11.65
N ALA A 287 9.95 37.54 10.84
CA ALA A 287 9.79 38.71 9.98
C ALA A 287 9.32 39.97 10.73
N GLY A 288 8.97 39.87 12.02
CA GLY A 288 8.42 41.00 12.77
C GLY A 288 7.00 41.38 12.38
N GLN A 289 6.22 40.44 11.84
CA GLN A 289 4.83 40.66 11.43
C GLN A 289 3.87 40.36 12.59
N PRO A 290 2.73 41.08 12.68
CA PRO A 290 1.69 40.77 13.66
C PRO A 290 1.12 39.36 13.42
N LEU A 291 0.84 38.64 14.51
CA LEU A 291 0.47 37.23 14.47
C LEU A 291 -1.05 37.00 14.37
N GLY A 292 -1.86 38.06 14.28
CA GLY A 292 -3.32 38.00 14.42
C GLY A 292 -4.01 36.97 13.51
N GLU A 293 -3.69 36.94 12.22
CA GLU A 293 -4.31 36.00 11.28
C GLU A 293 -3.95 34.53 11.56
N GLY A 294 -2.72 34.28 11.99
CA GLY A 294 -2.26 32.93 12.32
C GLY A 294 -2.84 32.45 13.67
N LEU A 295 -2.93 33.33 14.65
CA LEU A 295 -3.46 33.01 15.99
C LEU A 295 -4.97 32.81 15.99
N ALA A 296 -5.71 33.41 15.06
CA ALA A 296 -7.15 33.20 14.92
C ALA A 296 -7.54 31.75 14.61
N LYS A 297 -6.59 30.94 14.12
CA LYS A 297 -6.79 29.53 13.76
C LYS A 297 -6.34 28.55 14.84
N VAL A 298 -5.81 29.05 15.95
CA VAL A 298 -5.31 28.23 17.06
C VAL A 298 -6.31 28.27 18.20
N ASP A 299 -6.82 27.10 18.59
CA ASP A 299 -7.65 26.98 19.78
C ASP A 299 -6.78 27.29 21.02
N GLN A 300 -7.06 28.42 21.66
CA GLN A 300 -6.34 28.95 22.83
C GLN A 300 -4.86 29.34 22.56
N PRO A 301 -4.61 30.52 21.96
CA PRO A 301 -3.25 30.99 21.75
C PRO A 301 -2.54 31.28 23.10
N PRO A 302 -1.30 30.80 23.30
CA PRO A 302 -0.50 31.16 24.47
C PRO A 302 -0.39 32.69 24.64
N GLN A 303 -0.50 33.20 25.87
CA GLN A 303 -0.46 34.65 26.14
C GLN A 303 0.82 35.33 25.63
N ALA A 304 1.94 34.59 25.58
CA ALA A 304 3.20 35.09 25.02
C ALA A 304 3.12 35.41 23.52
N LEU A 305 2.25 34.72 22.77
CA LEU A 305 1.98 35.00 21.35
C LEU A 305 0.80 35.98 21.19
N ALA A 306 -0.23 35.87 22.03
CA ALA A 306 -1.42 36.70 21.95
C ALA A 306 -1.13 38.22 22.04
N ARG A 307 -0.10 38.62 22.82
CA ARG A 307 0.33 40.03 22.90
C ARG A 307 0.76 40.62 21.55
N PHE A 308 1.26 39.78 20.64
CA PHE A 308 1.72 40.16 19.31
C PHE A 308 0.63 39.92 18.24
N ALA A 309 -0.62 39.70 18.64
CA ALA A 309 -1.72 39.56 17.69
C ALA A 309 -1.94 40.85 16.89
N GLN A 310 -1.84 42.01 17.55
CA GLN A 310 -2.07 43.33 16.95
C GLN A 310 -0.79 44.17 16.82
N SER A 311 0.24 43.87 17.61
CA SER A 311 1.51 44.61 17.61
C SER A 311 2.64 43.77 17.02
N ALA A 312 3.51 44.42 16.23
CA ALA A 312 4.67 43.77 15.64
C ALA A 312 5.64 43.32 16.75
N PRO A 313 6.05 42.05 16.79
CA PRO A 313 7.05 41.58 17.76
C PRO A 313 8.43 42.18 17.46
N PRO A 314 9.26 42.43 18.48
CA PRO A 314 10.65 42.81 18.26
C PRO A 314 11.38 41.67 17.55
N THR A 315 12.09 41.99 16.47
CA THR A 315 12.94 41.03 15.75
C THR A 315 14.33 40.98 16.37
N GLU A 316 15.05 39.88 16.14
CA GLU A 316 16.43 39.77 16.59
C GLU A 316 17.34 40.82 15.93
N ALA A 317 17.08 41.16 14.67
CA ALA A 317 17.77 42.25 13.98
C ALA A 317 17.49 43.60 14.65
N SER A 318 16.24 43.91 15.01
CA SER A 318 15.93 45.15 15.74
C SER A 318 16.55 45.19 17.13
N LEU A 319 16.65 44.04 17.82
CA LEU A 319 17.32 43.95 19.12
C LEU A 319 18.83 44.16 19.03
N ARG A 320 19.47 43.66 17.96
CA ARG A 320 20.90 43.91 17.68
C ARG A 320 21.17 45.37 17.39
N LEU A 321 20.32 46.01 16.59
CA LEU A 321 20.45 47.43 16.26
C LEU A 321 20.24 48.33 17.49
N SER A 322 19.25 48.02 18.34
CA SER A 322 18.96 48.81 19.53
C SER A 322 19.88 48.52 20.73
N PHE A 323 20.70 47.47 20.66
CA PHE A 323 21.61 47.10 21.74
C PHE A 323 22.67 48.18 21.98
N GLU A 324 23.22 48.77 20.91
CA GLU A 324 24.27 49.80 21.03
C GLU A 324 23.80 51.05 21.78
N ASP A 325 22.58 51.50 21.46
CA ASP A 325 21.97 52.64 22.13
C ASP A 325 21.70 52.34 23.61
N ALA A 326 21.18 51.13 23.91
CA ALA A 326 20.96 50.67 25.28
C ALA A 326 22.27 50.52 26.07
N ALA A 327 23.32 50.00 25.44
CA ALA A 327 24.66 49.84 26.02
C ALA A 327 25.29 51.20 26.33
N LYS A 328 25.15 52.18 25.44
CA LYS A 328 25.62 53.55 25.67
C LYS A 328 24.90 54.21 26.84
N ALA A 329 23.57 54.02 26.95
CA ALA A 329 22.79 54.51 28.09
C ALA A 329 23.23 53.84 29.41
N ALA A 330 23.53 52.55 29.37
CA ALA A 330 24.00 51.79 30.53
C ALA A 330 25.37 52.26 31.04
N ARG A 331 26.32 52.53 30.13
CA ARG A 331 27.62 53.13 30.46
C ARG A 331 27.45 54.48 31.13
N ALA A 332 26.68 55.39 30.51
CA ALA A 332 26.43 56.72 31.06
C ALA A 332 25.78 56.68 32.45
N ALA A 333 24.85 55.74 32.68
CA ALA A 333 24.23 55.56 33.99
C ALA A 333 25.19 54.99 35.05
N SER A 334 26.14 54.15 34.65
CA SER A 334 27.18 53.60 35.54
C SER A 334 28.19 54.67 35.93
N ASP A 335 28.67 55.46 34.96
CA ASP A 335 29.60 56.57 35.18
C ASP A 335 29.01 57.61 36.15
N ALA A 336 27.74 57.98 35.94
CA ALA A 336 27.04 58.94 36.79
C ALA A 336 26.88 58.45 38.24
N ALA A 337 26.69 57.15 38.44
CA ALA A 337 26.60 56.56 39.78
C ALA A 337 27.96 56.47 40.50
N MET A 338 29.06 56.44 39.73
CA MET A 338 30.43 56.37 40.24
C MET A 338 31.01 57.75 40.57
N GLN A 339 30.25 58.84 40.36
CA GLN A 339 30.54 60.20 40.80
C GLN A 339 29.53 60.71 41.86
N PRO A 340 29.47 60.10 43.06
CA PRO A 340 28.45 60.47 44.04
C PRO A 340 28.79 61.73 44.86
N ASP A 341 30.01 62.26 44.79
CA ASP A 341 30.38 63.47 45.54
C ASP A 341 30.58 64.67 44.62
N GLY A 342 29.81 65.74 44.89
CA GLY A 342 29.66 66.97 44.10
C GLY A 342 30.90 67.86 43.92
N SER A 343 32.05 67.26 43.62
CA SER A 343 33.17 67.98 43.04
C SER A 343 32.91 68.13 41.54
N LYS A 344 32.91 69.37 41.07
CA LYS A 344 32.97 69.70 39.65
C LYS A 344 34.30 69.14 39.11
N ALA A 345 34.33 67.88 38.70
CA ALA A 345 35.48 67.29 38.03
C ALA A 345 35.68 68.06 36.73
N GLY A 346 36.73 68.88 36.72
CA GLY A 346 37.02 69.79 35.64
C GLY A 346 37.16 69.04 34.33
N VAL A 347 36.65 69.63 33.25
CA VAL A 347 36.80 69.18 31.86
C VAL A 347 38.29 68.91 31.49
N VAL A 348 39.23 69.39 32.31
CA VAL A 348 40.68 69.22 32.22
C VAL A 348 41.16 67.86 32.77
N ASP A 349 40.47 67.27 33.76
CA ASP A 349 40.84 65.97 34.37
C ASP A 349 40.41 64.78 33.48
N SER A 350 39.33 64.96 32.73
CA SER A 350 38.85 64.04 31.69
C SER A 350 39.78 63.97 30.46
N ALA A 351 40.64 64.97 30.26
CA ALA A 351 41.65 64.99 29.20
C ALA A 351 42.97 64.33 29.65
N LEU A 352 43.34 64.46 30.93
CA LEU A 352 44.52 63.79 31.50
C LEU A 352 44.30 62.27 31.67
N SER A 353 43.10 61.84 32.06
CA SER A 353 42.74 60.42 32.16
C SER A 353 42.73 59.69 30.80
N ARG A 354 42.47 60.40 29.69
CA ARG A 354 42.56 59.86 28.32
C ARG A 354 44.01 59.67 27.83
N LEU A 355 44.97 60.39 28.40
CA LEU A 355 46.39 60.26 28.06
C LEU A 355 47.13 59.23 28.92
N GLY A 356 46.60 58.84 30.08
CA GLY A 356 47.13 57.75 30.92
C GLY A 356 46.63 56.34 30.57
N GLY A 357 45.65 56.22 29.65
CA GLY A 357 44.89 55.00 29.39
C GLY A 357 45.54 53.96 28.46
N LEU A 358 46.81 54.10 28.09
CA LEU A 358 47.45 53.22 27.09
C LEU A 358 48.48 52.22 27.65
N VAL A 359 48.39 51.86 28.94
CA VAL A 359 49.23 50.80 29.53
C VAL A 359 48.40 49.85 30.39
N THR A 360 47.97 48.75 29.81
CA THR A 360 47.41 47.60 30.52
C THR A 360 48.54 46.73 31.07
N VAL A 361 48.88 46.90 32.37
CA VAL A 361 49.74 45.92 33.07
C VAL A 361 48.86 44.90 33.79
N ARG A 362 48.94 43.64 33.35
CA ARG A 362 48.34 42.48 34.00
C ARG A 362 49.17 42.11 35.24
N ARG A 363 48.59 42.20 36.44
CA ARG A 363 49.13 41.59 37.67
C ARG A 363 48.00 41.01 38.52
N GLY A 364 47.85 39.68 38.50
CA GLY A 364 46.98 38.96 39.45
C GLY A 364 45.48 39.23 39.33
N GLU A 365 44.70 38.57 40.19
CA GLU A 365 43.25 38.31 40.04
C GLU A 365 42.29 39.49 40.27
N GLN A 366 42.77 40.73 40.42
CA GLN A 366 41.88 41.88 40.65
C GLN A 366 42.14 42.99 39.65
N VAL A 367 41.19 43.16 38.71
CA VAL A 367 41.16 44.26 37.74
C VAL A 367 40.60 45.49 38.46
N VAL A 368 41.48 46.44 38.79
CA VAL A 368 41.15 47.65 39.57
C VAL A 368 41.17 48.91 38.68
N TRP A 369 40.86 48.81 37.39
CA TRP A 369 40.27 49.89 36.58
C TRP A 369 40.08 49.38 35.14
N GLY A 370 38.85 49.50 34.68
CA GLY A 370 38.28 48.72 33.58
C GLY A 370 36.87 48.40 34.04
N ASP A 371 35.93 49.26 33.65
CA ASP A 371 34.57 49.25 34.16
C ASP A 371 33.98 47.84 34.07
N ALA A 372 33.66 47.26 35.24
CA ALA A 372 33.09 45.92 35.32
C ALA A 372 31.77 45.85 34.52
N ALA A 373 31.07 46.97 34.36
CA ALA A 373 29.91 47.08 33.49
C ALA A 373 30.29 46.97 32.01
N GLU A 374 31.34 47.67 31.54
CA GLU A 374 31.88 47.56 30.18
C GLU A 374 32.23 46.11 29.80
N ALA A 375 32.89 45.38 30.71
CA ALA A 375 33.26 43.99 30.48
C ALA A 375 32.04 43.07 30.32
N GLU A 376 30.98 43.26 31.12
CA GLU A 376 29.74 42.49 30.98
C GLU A 376 28.91 42.92 29.76
N ILE A 377 28.89 44.21 29.40
CA ILE A 377 28.23 44.72 28.18
C ILE A 377 28.87 44.10 26.94
N GLU A 378 30.20 44.04 26.86
CA GLU A 378 30.90 43.41 25.73
C GLU A 378 30.64 41.89 25.65
N ARG A 379 30.53 41.20 26.80
CA ARG A 379 30.14 39.77 26.81
C ARG A 379 28.69 39.59 26.34
N ALA A 380 27.78 40.46 26.77
CA ALA A 380 26.41 40.47 26.30
C ALA A 380 26.34 40.69 24.78
N ARG A 381 27.10 41.66 24.24
CA ARG A 381 27.19 41.90 22.79
C ARG A 381 27.63 40.65 22.04
N ARG A 382 28.72 40.01 22.46
CA ARG A 382 29.23 38.80 21.80
C ARG A 382 28.22 37.65 21.83
N ALA A 383 27.51 37.47 22.95
CA ALA A 383 26.44 36.49 23.04
C ALA A 383 25.30 36.82 22.05
N LEU A 384 24.89 38.09 21.97
CA LEU A 384 23.86 38.55 21.05
C LEU A 384 24.26 38.40 19.57
N GLU A 385 25.51 38.70 19.22
CA GLU A 385 26.07 38.48 17.88
C GLU A 385 26.08 37.00 17.50
N ALA A 386 26.35 36.13 18.47
CA ALA A 386 26.25 34.68 18.34
C ALA A 386 24.79 34.16 18.26
N GLY A 387 23.79 35.03 18.42
CA GLY A 387 22.37 34.68 18.42
C GLY A 387 21.86 34.10 19.75
N ASP A 388 22.69 34.15 20.81
CA ASP A 388 22.35 33.67 22.14
C ASP A 388 21.77 34.80 23.01
N LEU A 389 20.49 35.06 22.81
CA LEU A 389 19.72 36.06 23.57
C LEU A 389 19.63 35.72 25.07
N GLU A 390 19.63 34.44 25.44
CA GLU A 390 19.54 34.01 26.84
C GLU A 390 20.84 34.30 27.59
N MET A 391 21.99 34.01 26.97
CA MET A 391 23.30 34.39 27.51
C MET A 391 23.49 35.90 27.55
N SER A 392 23.02 36.64 26.54
CA SER A 392 23.06 38.11 26.56
C SER A 392 22.29 38.67 27.76
N LEU A 393 21.09 38.16 28.05
CA LEU A 393 20.31 38.56 29.23
C LEU A 393 20.99 38.21 30.56
N THR A 394 21.69 37.07 30.60
CA THR A 394 22.47 36.64 31.77
C THR A 394 23.59 37.62 32.09
N HIS A 395 24.32 38.11 31.08
CA HIS A 395 25.36 39.12 31.26
C HIS A 395 24.79 40.48 31.68
N ILE A 396 23.67 40.92 31.09
CA ILE A 396 22.98 42.15 31.49
C ILE A 396 22.51 42.08 32.95
N GLY A 397 22.08 40.90 33.42
CA GLY A 397 21.71 40.68 34.82
C GLY A 397 22.85 40.89 35.81
N LYS A 398 24.12 40.77 35.37
CA LYS A 398 25.32 40.98 36.20
C LYS A 398 25.75 42.45 36.27
N LEU A 399 25.16 43.33 35.47
CA LEU A 399 25.49 44.75 35.47
C LEU A 399 25.17 45.41 36.82
N PRO A 400 25.87 46.49 37.18
CA PRO A 400 25.50 47.33 38.31
C PRO A 400 24.04 47.83 38.22
N PRO A 401 23.34 48.07 39.34
CA PRO A 401 21.94 48.49 39.35
C PRO A 401 21.58 49.65 38.40
N PRO A 402 22.36 50.75 38.30
CA PRO A 402 22.02 51.86 37.40
C PRO A 402 22.14 51.49 35.91
N ALA A 403 23.20 50.77 35.52
CA ALA A 403 23.33 50.25 34.15
C ALA A 403 22.21 49.28 33.79
N ARG A 404 21.88 48.37 34.73
CA ARG A 404 20.82 47.38 34.53
C ARG A 404 19.46 48.05 34.33
N ALA A 405 19.16 49.10 35.10
CA ALA A 405 17.95 49.88 34.96
C ALA A 405 17.87 50.56 33.57
N ALA A 406 18.99 51.10 33.07
CA ALA A 406 19.04 51.70 31.74
C ALA A 406 18.81 50.67 30.60
N MET A 407 19.26 49.42 30.77
CA MET A 407 19.03 48.34 29.79
C MET A 407 17.67 47.65 29.93
N GLN A 408 16.85 48.00 30.92
CA GLN A 408 15.65 47.25 31.27
C GLN A 408 14.65 47.15 30.10
N SER A 409 14.43 48.24 29.35
CA SER A 409 13.53 48.24 28.18
C SER A 409 13.99 47.25 27.09
N TRP A 410 15.29 47.23 26.79
CA TRP A 410 15.87 46.26 25.86
C TRP A 410 15.72 44.83 26.38
N ALA A 411 16.01 44.62 27.67
CA ALA A 411 15.90 43.31 28.31
C ALA A 411 14.46 42.77 28.29
N ASP A 412 13.46 43.63 28.48
CA ASP A 412 12.05 43.25 28.44
C ASP A 412 11.60 42.87 27.03
N GLN A 413 12.08 43.58 26.00
CA GLN A 413 11.85 43.20 24.60
C GLN A 413 12.48 41.84 24.28
N ALA A 414 13.73 41.60 24.68
CA ALA A 414 14.41 40.32 24.49
C ALA A 414 13.68 39.16 25.20
N ARG A 415 13.26 39.34 26.46
CA ARG A 415 12.46 38.36 27.20
C ARG A 415 11.13 38.07 26.51
N SER A 416 10.47 39.09 25.96
CA SER A 416 9.21 38.92 25.25
C SER A 416 9.36 38.06 23.99
N LEU A 417 10.46 38.22 23.25
CA LEU A 417 10.78 37.40 22.08
C LEU A 417 11.10 35.96 22.46
N ILE A 418 11.89 35.75 23.52
CA ILE A 418 12.20 34.40 24.04
C ILE A 418 10.91 33.69 24.47
N ALA A 419 10.03 34.38 25.21
CA ALA A 419 8.75 33.82 25.63
C ALA A 419 7.86 33.43 24.45
N ALA A 420 7.82 34.24 23.39
CA ALA A 420 7.09 33.91 22.16
C ALA A 420 7.68 32.69 21.44
N ARG A 421 9.01 32.61 21.31
CA ARG A 421 9.71 31.45 20.72
C ARG A 421 9.47 30.17 21.53
N ALA A 422 9.47 30.27 22.86
CA ALA A 422 9.16 29.15 23.74
C ALA A 422 7.70 28.68 23.59
N ALA A 423 6.75 29.61 23.54
CA ALA A 423 5.34 29.30 23.32
C ALA A 423 5.08 28.63 21.97
N LEU A 424 5.77 29.03 20.89
CA LEU A 424 5.68 28.34 19.60
C LEU A 424 6.21 26.90 19.67
N ARG A 425 7.29 26.65 20.40
CA ARG A 425 7.81 25.29 20.60
C ARG A 425 6.82 24.42 21.37
N GLN A 426 6.17 24.97 22.40
CA GLN A 426 5.12 24.26 23.14
C GLN A 426 3.92 23.93 22.24
N LEU A 427 3.50 24.86 21.37
CA LEU A 427 2.42 24.65 20.41
C LEU A 427 2.74 23.54 19.39
N ALA A 428 4.01 23.32 19.08
CA ALA A 428 4.48 22.26 18.19
C ALA A 428 4.64 20.90 18.89
N ALA A 429 4.74 20.88 20.23
CA ALA A 429 4.98 19.68 21.02
C ALA A 429 3.70 19.04 21.57
N GLY A 430 2.70 19.85 21.93
CA GLY A 430 1.33 19.36 22.14
C GLY A 430 0.65 19.13 20.79
#